data_AF-A0A955XE17-F1
#
_entry.id   AF-A0A955XE17-F1
#
_cell.length_a   1.000
_cell.length_b   1.000
_cell.length_c   1.000
_cell.angle_alpha   90.00
_cell.angle_beta   90.00
_cell.angle_gamma   90.00
#
_symmetry.space_group_name_H-M   'P 1'
#
loop_
_entity.id
_entity.type
_entity.pdbx_description
1 polymer ?
#
loop_
_entity_poly.entity_id
_entity_poly.type
_entity_poly.pdbx_seq_one_letter_code
_entity_poly.pdbx_strand_id
1 'polypeptide(L)'
;VTATTPGCFELIRAHAERAGRAGVTLGVGTIRTPAELAAAAEAGAAFVVSPHTDPALIAQAKALGLVSIPGAFTPTEILSARAAGADVVKVFPVSAGGGHRYVRLLRGPLPDVPLWVSGDVRLDEIPAYLAAGVQLIGLTSVLAPPAQTSDPRGDARARAGAALEALGRAREGAPLLVLRVGDQRVDIGLKELRRLPGSAHTALEAVLPGRRGHAVRLAALLRSAQIPEGASLRLVSRDGFERTMSAEALYRGGLLHWSTDGHPLTTDDGGPLRLYVVGGQDQCDNMKGLSEIVLVP
;
A
#
# COMPACT_ATOMS: atom_id res chain seq x y z
N VAL A 1 -9.41 -14.01 -15.25
CA VAL A 1 -9.62 -13.70 -16.69
C VAL A 1 -11.03 -13.14 -16.86
N THR A 2 -11.31 -12.24 -17.81
CA THR A 2 -12.68 -11.72 -18.01
C THR A 2 -13.43 -12.51 -19.07
N ALA A 3 -14.71 -12.78 -18.87
CA ALA A 3 -15.57 -13.50 -19.82
C ALA A 3 -15.70 -12.78 -21.18
N THR A 4 -15.40 -11.49 -21.23
CA THR A 4 -15.31 -10.69 -22.47
C THR A 4 -14.03 -10.94 -23.27
N THR A 5 -13.07 -11.70 -22.73
CA THR A 5 -11.85 -12.12 -23.45
C THR A 5 -12.16 -13.37 -24.28
N PRO A 6 -11.91 -13.37 -25.60
CA PRO A 6 -12.03 -14.57 -26.41
C PRO A 6 -11.21 -15.73 -25.82
N GLY A 7 -11.81 -16.92 -25.73
CA GLY A 7 -11.16 -18.10 -25.15
C GLY A 7 -10.97 -18.05 -23.63
N CYS A 8 -11.71 -17.20 -22.90
CA CYS A 8 -11.57 -17.02 -21.46
C CYS A 8 -11.57 -18.34 -20.67
N PHE A 9 -12.54 -19.22 -20.95
CA PHE A 9 -12.71 -20.47 -20.20
C PHE A 9 -11.62 -21.48 -20.53
N GLU A 10 -11.17 -21.53 -21.77
CA GLU A 10 -10.01 -22.32 -22.20
C GLU A 10 -8.73 -21.86 -21.50
N LEU A 11 -8.52 -20.55 -21.36
CA LEU A 11 -7.39 -19.99 -20.63
C LEU A 11 -7.42 -20.34 -19.15
N ILE A 12 -8.60 -20.34 -18.51
CA ILE A 12 -8.75 -20.79 -17.12
C ILE A 12 -8.38 -22.28 -17.03
N ARG A 13 -8.99 -23.13 -17.87
CA ARG A 13 -8.73 -24.58 -17.88
C ARG A 13 -7.26 -24.92 -18.08
N ALA A 14 -6.58 -24.20 -18.97
CA ALA A 14 -5.16 -24.42 -19.28
C ALA A 14 -4.20 -23.97 -18.17
N HIS A 15 -4.64 -23.14 -17.22
CA HIS A 15 -3.74 -22.47 -16.27
C HIS A 15 -4.12 -22.57 -14.81
N ALA A 16 -5.35 -22.97 -14.46
CA ALA A 16 -5.84 -23.03 -13.08
C ALA A 16 -4.95 -23.89 -12.18
N GLU A 17 -4.62 -25.11 -12.61
CA GLU A 17 -3.80 -26.02 -11.80
C GLU A 17 -2.38 -25.48 -11.58
N ARG A 18 -1.72 -25.01 -12.65
CA ARG A 18 -0.37 -24.43 -12.58
C ARG A 18 -0.33 -23.18 -11.70
N ALA A 19 -1.34 -22.33 -11.81
CA ALA A 19 -1.47 -21.14 -10.98
C ALA A 19 -1.67 -21.50 -9.51
N GLY A 20 -2.52 -22.49 -9.22
CA GLY A 20 -2.74 -22.99 -7.86
C GLY A 20 -1.46 -23.53 -7.22
N ARG A 21 -0.66 -24.32 -7.95
CA ARG A 21 0.66 -24.79 -7.49
C ARG A 21 1.65 -23.65 -7.20
N ALA A 22 1.46 -22.49 -7.83
CA ALA A 22 2.25 -21.28 -7.59
C ALA A 22 1.63 -20.34 -6.53
N GLY A 23 0.57 -20.76 -5.83
CA GLY A 23 -0.12 -19.94 -4.84
C GLY A 23 -0.98 -18.83 -5.44
N VAL A 24 -1.35 -18.94 -6.72
CA VAL A 24 -2.18 -17.96 -7.44
C VAL A 24 -3.59 -18.52 -7.66
N THR A 25 -4.59 -17.82 -7.13
CA THR A 25 -6.00 -18.16 -7.36
C THR A 25 -6.49 -17.56 -8.68
N LEU A 26 -6.97 -18.38 -9.60
CA LEU A 26 -7.61 -17.92 -10.84
C LEU A 26 -9.13 -17.92 -10.72
N GLY A 27 -9.74 -16.87 -11.25
CA GLY A 27 -11.20 -16.72 -11.33
C GLY A 27 -11.63 -16.05 -12.63
N VAL A 28 -12.94 -16.03 -12.86
CA VAL A 28 -13.55 -15.40 -14.04
C VAL A 28 -14.31 -14.15 -13.66
N GLY A 29 -13.97 -13.02 -14.26
CA GLY A 29 -14.72 -11.78 -14.12
C GLY A 29 -15.71 -11.56 -15.26
N THR A 30 -16.65 -10.64 -15.04
CA THR A 30 -17.70 -10.27 -15.99
C THR A 30 -18.70 -11.40 -16.29
N ILE A 31 -18.99 -12.27 -15.32
CA ILE A 31 -20.07 -13.25 -15.42
C ILE A 31 -21.41 -12.52 -15.32
N ARG A 32 -22.31 -12.74 -16.29
CA ARG A 32 -23.61 -12.09 -16.39
C ARG A 32 -24.77 -13.08 -16.52
N THR A 33 -24.49 -14.33 -16.85
CA THR A 33 -25.51 -15.34 -17.10
C THR A 33 -25.20 -16.67 -16.40
N PRO A 34 -26.23 -17.48 -16.10
CA PRO A 34 -26.06 -18.85 -15.61
C PRO A 34 -25.17 -19.73 -16.50
N ALA A 35 -25.24 -19.55 -17.82
CA ALA A 35 -24.43 -20.30 -18.77
C ALA A 35 -22.93 -19.95 -18.67
N GLU A 36 -22.60 -18.65 -18.58
CA GLU A 36 -21.22 -18.21 -18.34
C GLU A 36 -20.71 -18.70 -16.97
N LEU A 37 -21.57 -18.72 -15.95
CA LEU A 37 -21.23 -19.23 -14.62
C LEU A 37 -20.92 -20.73 -14.63
N ALA A 38 -21.76 -21.54 -15.27
CA ALA A 38 -21.53 -22.98 -15.41
C ALA A 38 -20.22 -23.26 -16.16
N ALA A 39 -19.98 -22.56 -17.28
CA ALA A 39 -18.73 -22.68 -18.03
C ALA A 39 -17.49 -22.28 -17.21
N ALA A 40 -17.61 -21.26 -16.35
CA ALA A 40 -16.52 -20.86 -15.44
C ALA A 40 -16.22 -21.95 -14.41
N ALA A 41 -17.26 -22.55 -13.81
CA ALA A 41 -17.12 -23.65 -12.86
C ALA A 41 -16.45 -24.87 -13.51
N GLU A 42 -16.94 -25.30 -14.67
CA GLU A 42 -16.38 -26.42 -15.43
C GLU A 42 -14.94 -26.18 -15.90
N ALA A 43 -14.57 -24.92 -16.15
CA ALA A 43 -13.20 -24.56 -16.48
C ALA A 43 -12.25 -24.62 -15.28
N GLY A 44 -12.76 -24.76 -14.05
CA GLY A 44 -11.96 -24.78 -12.82
C GLY A 44 -11.66 -23.40 -12.24
N ALA A 45 -12.53 -22.42 -12.48
CA ALA A 45 -12.44 -21.13 -11.79
C ALA A 45 -12.64 -21.33 -10.28
N ALA A 46 -11.84 -20.66 -9.45
CA ALA A 46 -11.99 -20.70 -7.99
C ALA A 46 -12.97 -19.63 -7.47
N PHE A 47 -13.15 -18.55 -8.23
CA PHE A 47 -14.09 -17.48 -7.92
C PHE A 47 -14.65 -16.86 -9.18
N VAL A 48 -15.82 -16.21 -9.04
CA VAL A 48 -16.47 -15.46 -10.10
C VAL A 48 -16.76 -14.03 -9.68
N VAL A 49 -16.65 -13.10 -10.63
CA VAL A 49 -16.95 -11.70 -10.42
C VAL A 49 -17.99 -11.25 -11.44
N SER A 50 -19.06 -10.59 -10.97
CA SER A 50 -20.09 -10.00 -11.83
C SER A 50 -20.00 -8.47 -11.81
N PRO A 51 -20.41 -7.77 -12.89
CA PRO A 51 -20.43 -6.32 -12.90
C PRO A 51 -21.64 -5.74 -12.14
N HIS A 52 -22.62 -6.59 -11.80
CA HIS A 52 -23.89 -6.22 -11.17
C HIS A 52 -24.27 -7.23 -10.08
N THR A 53 -25.36 -6.92 -9.36
CA THR A 53 -25.95 -7.77 -8.33
C THR A 53 -27.14 -8.51 -8.93
N ASP A 54 -27.05 -9.84 -8.98
CA ASP A 54 -28.14 -10.74 -9.34
C ASP A 54 -28.24 -11.82 -8.26
N PRO A 55 -29.26 -11.76 -7.38
CA PRO A 55 -29.43 -12.74 -6.31
C PRO A 55 -29.51 -14.19 -6.78
N ALA A 56 -30.11 -14.46 -7.94
CA ALA A 56 -30.23 -15.82 -8.47
C ALA A 56 -28.88 -16.34 -8.93
N LEU A 57 -28.12 -15.51 -9.64
CA LEU A 57 -26.77 -15.85 -10.09
C LEU A 57 -25.80 -16.04 -8.91
N ILE A 58 -25.92 -15.21 -7.86
CA ILE A 58 -25.14 -15.35 -6.62
C ILE A 58 -25.44 -16.69 -5.96
N ALA A 59 -26.73 -17.02 -5.75
CA ALA A 59 -27.13 -18.28 -5.13
C ALA A 59 -26.64 -19.50 -5.94
N GLN A 60 -26.72 -19.43 -7.27
CA GLN A 60 -26.21 -20.49 -8.14
C GLN A 60 -24.68 -20.64 -8.03
N ALA A 61 -23.93 -19.54 -7.98
CA ALA A 61 -22.48 -19.60 -7.82
C ALA A 61 -22.09 -20.27 -6.49
N LYS A 62 -22.84 -19.98 -5.42
CA LYS A 62 -22.67 -20.65 -4.12
C LYS A 62 -23.00 -22.14 -4.18
N ALA A 63 -24.07 -22.53 -4.88
CA ALA A 63 -24.44 -23.94 -5.06
C ALA A 63 -23.37 -24.73 -5.84
N LEU A 64 -22.63 -24.06 -6.74
CA LEU A 64 -21.51 -24.64 -7.48
C LEU A 64 -20.19 -24.64 -6.67
N GLY A 65 -20.20 -24.21 -5.41
CA GLY A 65 -19.01 -24.17 -4.55
C GLY A 65 -18.02 -23.06 -4.88
N LEU A 66 -18.42 -22.08 -5.70
CA LEU A 66 -17.56 -20.95 -6.08
C LEU A 66 -17.62 -19.83 -5.04
N VAL A 67 -16.52 -19.09 -4.91
CA VAL A 67 -16.52 -17.78 -4.26
C VAL A 67 -17.24 -16.78 -5.18
N SER A 68 -18.31 -16.16 -4.69
CA SER A 68 -19.16 -15.25 -5.46
C SER A 68 -18.89 -13.78 -5.09
N ILE A 69 -18.53 -12.98 -6.10
CA ILE A 69 -18.16 -11.56 -5.95
C ILE A 69 -19.00 -10.68 -6.89
N PRO A 70 -20.28 -10.42 -6.57
CA PRO A 70 -21.14 -9.56 -7.38
C PRO A 70 -20.73 -8.09 -7.30
N GLY A 71 -21.08 -7.34 -8.35
CA GLY A 71 -20.88 -5.90 -8.42
C GLY A 71 -22.05 -5.15 -7.82
N ALA A 72 -21.79 -4.11 -7.04
CA ALA A 72 -22.80 -3.21 -6.51
C ALA A 72 -22.25 -1.79 -6.49
N PHE A 73 -23.13 -0.80 -6.54
CA PHE A 73 -22.74 0.60 -6.37
C PHE A 73 -23.32 1.19 -5.10
N THR A 74 -24.57 0.88 -4.74
CA THR A 74 -25.31 1.50 -3.62
C THR A 74 -25.42 0.59 -2.38
N PRO A 75 -25.72 1.15 -1.18
CA PRO A 75 -25.98 0.33 0.01
C PRO A 75 -27.06 -0.73 -0.17
N THR A 76 -28.15 -0.41 -0.89
CA THR A 76 -29.24 -1.36 -1.18
C THR A 76 -28.74 -2.56 -1.98
N GLU A 77 -27.98 -2.31 -3.04
CA GLU A 77 -27.40 -3.39 -3.87
C GLU A 77 -26.40 -4.21 -3.06
N ILE A 78 -25.55 -3.55 -2.26
CA ILE A 78 -24.55 -4.22 -1.42
C ILE A 78 -25.24 -5.18 -0.43
N LEU A 79 -26.26 -4.69 0.28
CA LEU A 79 -27.01 -5.52 1.22
C LEU A 79 -27.81 -6.63 0.52
N SER A 80 -28.37 -6.36 -0.65
CA SER A 80 -29.06 -7.38 -1.46
C SER A 80 -28.11 -8.51 -1.88
N ALA A 81 -26.90 -8.15 -2.32
CA ALA A 81 -25.86 -9.12 -2.66
C ALA A 81 -25.46 -9.98 -1.44
N ARG A 82 -25.25 -9.34 -0.27
CA ARG A 82 -24.93 -10.06 0.97
C ARG A 82 -26.05 -11.00 1.41
N ALA A 83 -27.30 -10.56 1.34
CA ALA A 83 -28.46 -11.38 1.67
C ALA A 83 -28.59 -12.59 0.75
N ALA A 84 -28.21 -12.46 -0.52
CA ALA A 84 -28.17 -13.55 -1.49
C ALA A 84 -26.99 -14.54 -1.30
N GLY A 85 -26.07 -14.26 -0.37
CA GLY A 85 -24.95 -15.15 -0.04
C GLY A 85 -23.62 -14.78 -0.69
N ALA A 86 -23.46 -13.57 -1.22
CA ALA A 86 -22.17 -13.10 -1.74
C ALA A 86 -21.06 -13.19 -0.68
N ASP A 87 -19.88 -13.69 -1.03
CA ASP A 87 -18.74 -13.81 -0.11
C ASP A 87 -18.04 -12.46 0.10
N VAL A 88 -17.99 -11.66 -0.96
CA VAL A 88 -17.43 -10.30 -1.01
C VAL A 88 -18.28 -9.49 -1.99
N VAL A 89 -18.49 -8.19 -1.74
CA VAL A 89 -19.18 -7.33 -2.70
C VAL A 89 -18.20 -6.39 -3.39
N LYS A 90 -18.21 -6.39 -4.71
CA LYS A 90 -17.39 -5.49 -5.53
C LYS A 90 -18.08 -4.14 -5.69
N VAL A 91 -17.53 -3.08 -5.12
CA VAL A 91 -17.93 -1.69 -5.40
C VAL A 91 -17.40 -1.29 -6.77
N PHE A 92 -18.29 -1.05 -7.73
CA PHE A 92 -17.91 -0.82 -9.13
C PHE A 92 -18.92 0.02 -9.91
N PRO A 93 -18.45 0.96 -10.78
CA PRO A 93 -17.08 1.47 -10.86
C PRO A 93 -16.79 2.45 -9.72
N VAL A 94 -15.79 2.16 -8.89
CA VAL A 94 -15.54 2.91 -7.64
C VAL A 94 -15.07 4.35 -7.90
N SER A 95 -14.30 4.59 -8.96
CA SER A 95 -13.81 5.92 -9.33
C SER A 95 -14.96 6.90 -9.60
N ALA A 96 -16.00 6.45 -10.31
CA ALA A 96 -17.19 7.25 -10.60
C ALA A 96 -17.99 7.66 -9.36
N GLY A 97 -17.90 6.88 -8.28
CA GLY A 97 -18.56 7.18 -7.00
C GLY A 97 -17.79 8.15 -6.11
N GLY A 98 -16.58 8.57 -6.50
CA GLY A 98 -15.69 9.38 -5.66
C GLY A 98 -14.62 8.57 -4.93
N GLY A 99 -14.33 7.35 -5.42
CA GLY A 99 -13.17 6.56 -5.01
C GLY A 99 -13.16 6.16 -3.54
N HIS A 100 -11.99 6.26 -2.89
CA HIS A 100 -11.82 5.87 -1.49
C HIS A 100 -12.72 6.69 -0.52
N ARG A 101 -13.08 7.94 -0.88
CA ARG A 101 -14.01 8.75 -0.07
C ARG A 101 -15.40 8.11 -0.03
N TYR A 102 -15.88 7.60 -1.17
CA TYR A 102 -17.16 6.91 -1.23
C TYR A 102 -17.18 5.67 -0.34
N VAL A 103 -16.10 4.88 -0.41
CA VAL A 103 -15.97 3.69 0.43
C VAL A 103 -16.01 4.03 1.92
N ARG A 104 -15.34 5.11 2.35
CA ARG A 104 -15.41 5.58 3.75
C ARG A 104 -16.85 5.92 4.17
N LEU A 105 -17.65 6.48 3.27
CA LEU A 105 -19.06 6.76 3.55
C LEU A 105 -19.89 5.47 3.67
N LEU A 106 -19.61 4.46 2.84
CA LEU A 106 -20.26 3.14 2.95
C LEU A 106 -19.92 2.43 4.26
N ARG A 107 -18.70 2.62 4.79
CA ARG A 107 -18.26 1.98 6.04
C ARG A 107 -19.01 2.44 7.29
N GLY A 108 -19.60 3.63 7.29
CA GLY A 108 -20.44 4.09 8.39
C GLY A 108 -21.61 3.12 8.66
N PRO A 109 -22.52 2.90 7.70
CA PRO A 109 -23.62 1.95 7.84
C PRO A 109 -23.24 0.48 7.59
N LEU A 110 -22.12 0.18 6.91
CA LEU A 110 -21.73 -1.18 6.50
C LEU A 110 -20.31 -1.56 6.99
N PRO A 111 -20.03 -1.52 8.30
CA PRO A 111 -18.67 -1.72 8.82
C PRO A 111 -18.14 -3.12 8.51
N ASP A 112 -18.99 -4.15 8.61
CA ASP A 112 -18.58 -5.55 8.56
C ASP A 112 -18.66 -6.20 7.17
N VAL A 113 -19.17 -5.48 6.16
CA VAL A 113 -19.33 -6.04 4.82
C VAL A 113 -17.96 -6.19 4.15
N PRO A 114 -17.55 -7.38 3.69
CA PRO A 114 -16.30 -7.52 2.93
C PRO A 114 -16.45 -6.83 1.57
N LEU A 115 -15.60 -5.83 1.31
CA LEU A 115 -15.64 -5.05 0.07
C LEU A 115 -14.39 -5.31 -0.78
N TRP A 116 -14.65 -5.47 -2.08
CA TRP A 116 -13.68 -5.38 -3.16
C TRP A 116 -13.89 -4.06 -3.89
N VAL A 117 -12.86 -3.26 -4.17
CA VAL A 117 -13.00 -2.05 -5.02
C VAL A 117 -12.35 -2.25 -6.38
N SER A 118 -13.00 -1.78 -7.46
CA SER A 118 -12.41 -1.76 -8.80
C SER A 118 -13.10 -0.75 -9.71
N GLY A 119 -12.49 -0.45 -10.85
CA GLY A 119 -12.90 0.63 -11.75
C GLY A 119 -11.93 1.79 -11.60
N ASP A 120 -10.87 1.77 -12.41
CA ASP A 120 -9.81 2.79 -12.51
C ASP A 120 -9.11 3.16 -11.19
N VAL A 121 -8.77 2.15 -10.39
CA VAL A 121 -7.92 2.35 -9.19
C VAL A 121 -6.47 2.50 -9.62
N ARG A 122 -5.81 3.59 -9.19
CA ARG A 122 -4.38 3.81 -9.40
C ARG A 122 -3.52 3.24 -8.27
N LEU A 123 -2.23 2.99 -8.54
CA LEU A 123 -1.32 2.43 -7.54
C LEU A 123 -1.10 3.34 -6.32
N ASP A 124 -1.09 4.66 -6.54
CA ASP A 124 -0.93 5.66 -5.48
C ASP A 124 -2.17 5.81 -4.59
N GLU A 125 -3.32 5.27 -5.00
CA GLU A 125 -4.57 5.28 -4.23
C GLU A 125 -4.74 4.06 -3.33
N ILE A 126 -3.94 3.00 -3.54
CA ILE A 126 -3.98 1.76 -2.74
C ILE A 126 -3.99 2.04 -1.22
N PRO A 127 -3.09 2.90 -0.67
CA PRO A 127 -3.11 3.21 0.75
C PRO A 127 -4.43 3.81 1.24
N ALA A 128 -5.04 4.69 0.44
CA ALA A 128 -6.30 5.35 0.81
C ALA A 128 -7.48 4.37 0.84
N TYR A 129 -7.52 3.40 -0.08
CA TYR A 129 -8.52 2.33 -0.06
C TYR A 129 -8.34 1.37 1.12
N LEU A 130 -7.10 1.00 1.46
CA LEU A 130 -6.84 0.18 2.64
C LEU A 130 -7.22 0.90 3.94
N ALA A 131 -6.89 2.19 4.05
CA ALA A 131 -7.30 3.02 5.18
C ALA A 131 -8.83 3.21 5.26
N ALA A 132 -9.54 3.10 4.13
CA ALA A 132 -10.99 3.05 4.08
C ALA A 132 -11.58 1.67 4.47
N GLY A 133 -10.74 0.73 4.94
CA GLY A 133 -11.16 -0.58 5.40
C GLY A 133 -11.52 -1.56 4.28
N VAL A 134 -11.02 -1.37 3.06
CA VAL A 134 -11.21 -2.31 1.94
C VAL A 134 -10.35 -3.55 2.12
N GLN A 135 -10.91 -4.74 1.88
CA GLN A 135 -10.18 -6.01 1.97
C GLN A 135 -9.47 -6.36 0.66
N LEU A 136 -10.07 -6.00 -0.48
CA LEU A 136 -9.62 -6.43 -1.81
C LEU A 136 -9.61 -5.24 -2.79
N ILE A 137 -8.54 -5.10 -3.57
CA ILE A 137 -8.39 -4.05 -4.59
C ILE A 137 -8.15 -4.72 -5.93
N GLY A 138 -9.04 -4.49 -6.89
CA GLY A 138 -8.93 -4.97 -8.26
C GLY A 138 -8.23 -3.95 -9.13
N LEU A 139 -7.08 -4.35 -9.67
CA LEU A 139 -6.28 -3.56 -10.60
C LEU A 139 -6.44 -4.15 -12.02
N THR A 140 -6.79 -3.30 -12.99
CA THR A 140 -7.03 -3.70 -14.39
C THR A 140 -6.03 -3.02 -15.33
N SER A 141 -6.40 -1.88 -15.90
CA SER A 141 -5.63 -1.09 -16.87
C SER A 141 -4.23 -0.71 -16.37
N VAL A 142 -4.08 -0.52 -15.06
CA VAL A 142 -2.80 -0.22 -14.42
C VAL A 142 -1.82 -1.41 -14.35
N LEU A 143 -2.29 -2.65 -14.51
CA LEU A 143 -1.42 -3.84 -14.56
C LEU A 143 -1.26 -4.40 -15.98
N ALA A 144 -2.35 -4.41 -16.75
CA ALA A 144 -2.40 -4.95 -18.10
C ALA A 144 -3.12 -3.97 -19.04
N PRO A 145 -2.51 -2.81 -19.36
CA PRO A 145 -3.03 -1.95 -20.40
C PRO A 145 -3.00 -2.69 -21.75
N PRO A 146 -3.85 -2.31 -22.72
CA PRO A 146 -3.73 -2.81 -24.10
C PRO A 146 -2.27 -2.69 -24.57
N ALA A 147 -1.75 -3.76 -25.17
CA ALA A 147 -0.32 -3.93 -25.45
C ALA A 147 0.27 -2.73 -26.19
N GLN A 148 1.37 -2.17 -25.66
CA GLN A 148 2.00 -0.94 -26.15
C GLN A 148 3.51 -1.09 -26.40
N THR A 149 4.11 -2.23 -26.09
CA THR A 149 5.58 -2.39 -26.07
C THR A 149 6.04 -3.72 -26.65
N SER A 150 7.35 -3.80 -26.92
CA SER A 150 8.03 -4.99 -27.42
C SER A 150 8.23 -6.10 -26.37
N ASP A 151 8.15 -5.80 -25.07
CA ASP A 151 8.19 -6.78 -23.97
C ASP A 151 6.99 -6.62 -23.01
N PRO A 152 5.80 -7.13 -23.40
CA PRO A 152 4.60 -7.00 -22.58
C PRO A 152 4.69 -7.78 -21.25
N ARG A 153 5.55 -8.80 -21.15
CA ARG A 153 5.71 -9.62 -19.93
C ARG A 153 6.58 -8.92 -18.90
N GLY A 154 7.72 -8.36 -19.31
CA GLY A 154 8.58 -7.55 -18.45
C GLY A 154 7.82 -6.37 -17.86
N ASP A 155 7.06 -5.68 -18.72
CA ASP A 155 6.18 -4.58 -18.36
C ASP A 155 5.11 -4.97 -17.31
N ALA A 156 4.41 -6.09 -17.52
CA ALA A 156 3.42 -6.57 -16.56
C ALA A 156 4.07 -6.93 -15.21
N ARG A 157 5.27 -7.52 -15.24
CA ARG A 157 6.03 -7.84 -14.02
C ARG A 157 6.45 -6.58 -13.27
N ALA A 158 6.92 -5.55 -13.97
CA ALA A 158 7.29 -4.27 -13.36
C ALA A 158 6.09 -3.60 -12.68
N ARG A 159 4.94 -3.54 -13.35
CA ARG A 159 3.70 -2.97 -12.77
C ARG A 159 3.17 -3.78 -11.59
N ALA A 160 3.24 -5.12 -11.65
CA ALA A 160 2.88 -5.98 -10.53
C ALA A 160 3.82 -5.76 -9.33
N GLY A 161 5.13 -5.60 -9.56
CA GLY A 161 6.10 -5.24 -8.53
C GLY A 161 5.74 -3.91 -7.85
N ALA A 162 5.49 -2.87 -8.63
CA ALA A 162 5.08 -1.56 -8.11
C ALA A 162 3.78 -1.61 -7.28
N ALA A 163 2.81 -2.44 -7.69
CA ALA A 163 1.58 -2.65 -6.93
C ALA A 163 1.82 -3.37 -5.60
N LEU A 164 2.68 -4.40 -5.58
CA LEU A 164 3.06 -5.11 -4.37
C LEU A 164 3.83 -4.21 -3.39
N GLU A 165 4.71 -3.35 -3.90
CA GLU A 165 5.39 -2.34 -3.09
C GLU A 165 4.41 -1.33 -2.49
N ALA A 166 3.45 -0.83 -3.28
CA ALA A 166 2.41 0.09 -2.79
C ALA A 166 1.55 -0.57 -1.69
N LEU A 167 1.20 -1.85 -1.86
CA LEU A 167 0.50 -2.64 -0.85
C LEU A 167 1.36 -2.84 0.41
N GLY A 168 2.65 -3.15 0.25
CA GLY A 168 3.61 -3.29 1.36
C GLY A 168 3.70 -2.02 2.19
N ARG A 169 3.93 -0.87 1.54
CA ARG A 169 3.95 0.45 2.18
C ARG A 169 2.65 0.75 2.91
N ALA A 170 1.51 0.50 2.27
CA ALA A 170 0.21 0.76 2.88
C ALA A 170 -0.05 -0.08 4.13
N ARG A 171 0.42 -1.33 4.17
CA ARG A 171 0.31 -2.23 5.33
C ARG A 171 1.28 -1.88 6.46
N GLU A 172 2.43 -1.30 6.13
CA GLU A 172 3.43 -0.86 7.12
C GLU A 172 3.07 0.50 7.75
N GLY A 173 2.12 1.23 7.16
CA GLY A 173 1.70 2.56 7.59
C GLY A 173 2.45 3.67 6.82
N ALA A 174 2.05 4.94 7.01
CA ALA A 174 2.77 6.06 6.39
C ALA A 174 4.24 6.06 6.86
N PRO A 175 5.21 6.34 5.98
CA PRO A 175 6.61 6.40 6.39
C PRO A 175 6.79 7.43 7.49
N LEU A 176 7.69 7.12 8.42
CA LEU A 176 8.11 8.08 9.43
C LEU A 176 8.97 9.15 8.77
N LEU A 177 9.84 8.74 7.85
CA LEU A 177 10.80 9.58 7.12
C LEU A 177 10.91 9.12 5.65
N VAL A 178 11.05 10.07 4.72
CA VAL A 178 11.35 9.80 3.30
C VAL A 178 12.73 10.35 2.97
N LEU A 179 13.62 9.52 2.43
CA LEU A 179 14.88 9.97 1.82
C LEU A 179 14.71 10.10 0.30
N ARG A 180 15.14 11.23 -0.27
CA ARG A 180 15.13 11.48 -1.72
C ARG A 180 16.54 11.69 -2.23
N VAL A 181 16.94 10.91 -3.24
CA VAL A 181 18.28 10.91 -3.85
C VAL A 181 18.12 10.96 -5.37
N GLY A 182 18.15 12.17 -5.95
CA GLY A 182 17.70 12.36 -7.32
C GLY A 182 16.25 11.91 -7.49
N ASP A 183 16.01 11.01 -8.46
CA ASP A 183 14.69 10.42 -8.70
C ASP A 183 14.36 9.25 -7.75
N GLN A 184 15.32 8.77 -6.96
CA GLN A 184 15.09 7.69 -6.02
C GLN A 184 14.38 8.19 -4.77
N ARG A 185 13.37 7.43 -4.33
CA ARG A 185 12.63 7.64 -3.09
C ARG A 185 12.76 6.41 -2.21
N VAL A 186 13.22 6.62 -0.98
CA VAL A 186 13.37 5.58 0.05
C VAL A 186 12.47 5.91 1.23
N ASP A 187 11.44 5.10 1.44
CA ASP A 187 10.52 5.25 2.55
C ASP A 187 11.05 4.49 3.78
N ILE A 188 11.13 5.16 4.93
CA ILE A 188 11.64 4.61 6.19
C ILE A 188 10.51 4.58 7.21
N GLY A 189 10.10 3.37 7.60
CA GLY A 189 9.14 3.12 8.66
C GLY A 189 9.78 2.68 9.98
N LEU A 190 8.92 2.40 10.97
CA LEU A 190 9.33 1.94 12.31
C LEU A 190 10.10 0.61 12.25
N LYS A 191 9.70 -0.27 11.33
CA LYS A 191 10.28 -1.60 11.15
C LYS A 191 11.70 -1.52 10.57
N GLU A 192 11.92 -0.61 9.62
CA GLU A 192 13.22 -0.33 9.03
C GLU A 192 14.17 0.24 10.08
N LEU A 193 13.71 1.22 10.87
CA LEU A 193 14.49 1.76 11.99
C LEU A 193 14.88 0.66 12.98
N ARG A 194 13.95 -0.22 13.36
CA ARG A 194 14.21 -1.35 14.28
C ARG A 194 15.18 -2.40 13.73
N ARG A 195 15.25 -2.57 12.40
CA ARG A 195 16.12 -3.56 11.74
C ARG A 195 17.56 -3.09 11.56
N LEU A 196 17.85 -1.81 11.77
CA LEU A 196 19.21 -1.31 11.69
C LEU A 196 20.12 -2.02 12.70
N PRO A 197 21.43 -2.19 12.39
CA PRO A 197 22.37 -2.86 13.27
C PRO A 197 22.37 -2.25 14.67
N GLY A 198 22.61 -3.07 15.71
CA GLY A 198 22.62 -2.59 17.11
C GLY A 198 23.54 -1.39 17.35
N SER A 199 24.65 -1.28 16.61
CA SER A 199 25.57 -0.13 16.65
C SER A 199 24.97 1.20 16.15
N ALA A 200 23.87 1.14 15.39
CA ALA A 200 23.13 2.31 14.97
C ALA A 200 22.19 2.84 16.06
N HIS A 201 21.79 2.01 17.03
CA HIS A 201 20.87 2.38 18.10
C HIS A 201 21.63 2.97 19.29
N THR A 202 21.04 3.97 19.94
CA THR A 202 21.62 4.59 21.12
C THR A 202 20.52 5.11 22.06
N ALA A 203 20.74 4.97 23.37
CA ALA A 203 19.91 5.65 24.36
C ALA A 203 20.19 7.16 24.28
N LEU A 204 19.15 7.97 24.23
CA LEU A 204 19.29 9.41 24.09
C LEU A 204 19.99 10.03 25.29
N GLU A 205 19.72 9.55 26.50
CA GLU A 205 20.34 10.06 27.73
C GLU A 205 21.86 9.91 27.71
N ALA A 206 22.38 8.89 27.02
CA ALA A 206 23.81 8.64 26.91
C ALA A 206 24.54 9.67 26.03
N VAL A 207 23.81 10.36 25.15
CA VAL A 207 24.38 11.35 24.21
C VAL A 207 23.87 12.77 24.50
N LEU A 208 22.66 12.90 25.02
CA LEU A 208 21.96 14.13 25.35
C LEU A 208 21.40 14.03 26.79
N PRO A 209 22.17 14.46 27.79
CA PRO A 209 21.76 14.40 29.20
C PRO A 209 20.37 15.04 29.42
N GLY A 210 19.51 14.34 30.16
CA GLY A 210 18.14 14.78 30.44
C GLY A 210 17.10 14.46 29.35
N ARG A 211 17.49 13.76 28.27
CA ARG A 211 16.56 13.33 27.21
C ARG A 211 16.24 11.84 27.26
N ARG A 212 14.98 11.58 27.63
CA ARG A 212 14.12 10.41 27.37
C ARG A 212 14.37 9.66 26.05
N GLY A 213 14.70 8.36 26.04
CA GLY A 213 14.26 7.45 24.96
C GLY A 213 15.34 6.87 24.04
N HIS A 214 14.92 6.37 22.87
CA HIS A 214 15.77 5.67 21.91
C HIS A 214 15.89 6.43 20.60
N ALA A 215 17.13 6.60 20.15
CA ALA A 215 17.43 7.18 18.86
C ALA A 215 18.24 6.23 17.98
N VAL A 216 18.17 6.47 16.68
CA VAL A 216 19.03 5.83 15.69
C VAL A 216 19.98 6.86 15.10
N ARG A 217 21.25 6.50 14.95
CA ARG A 217 22.27 7.34 14.31
C ARG A 217 21.93 7.47 12.83
N LEU A 218 21.67 8.69 12.39
CA LEU A 218 21.28 8.99 11.01
C LEU A 218 22.36 8.54 10.00
N ALA A 219 23.62 8.54 10.43
CA ALA A 219 24.76 8.00 9.70
C ALA A 219 24.54 6.58 9.12
N ALA A 220 23.82 5.70 9.81
CA ALA A 220 23.54 4.35 9.32
C ALA A 220 22.59 4.37 8.10
N LEU A 221 21.58 5.25 8.13
CA LEU A 221 20.65 5.43 7.03
C LEU A 221 21.32 6.11 5.83
N LEU A 222 22.09 7.17 6.08
CA LEU A 222 22.80 7.90 5.02
C LEU A 222 23.81 6.99 4.29
N ARG A 223 24.54 6.14 5.02
CA ARG A 223 25.43 5.12 4.42
C ARG A 223 24.65 4.11 3.59
N SER A 224 23.52 3.62 4.09
CA SER A 224 22.67 2.68 3.35
C SER A 224 22.13 3.29 2.05
N ALA A 225 21.89 4.60 2.05
CA ALA A 225 21.46 5.36 0.88
C ALA A 225 22.62 5.91 0.02
N GLN A 226 23.87 5.56 0.35
CA GLN A 226 25.08 5.97 -0.38
C GLN A 226 25.23 7.49 -0.52
N ILE A 227 24.82 8.26 0.49
CA ILE A 227 24.93 9.72 0.50
C ILE A 227 26.40 10.11 0.74
N PRO A 228 27.04 10.92 -0.13
CA PRO A 228 28.40 11.42 0.11
C PRO A 228 28.47 12.33 1.34
N GLU A 229 29.53 12.26 2.14
CA GLU A 229 29.68 13.11 3.34
C GLU A 229 29.77 14.62 3.00
N GLY A 230 30.35 14.95 1.85
CA GLY A 230 30.43 16.34 1.35
C GLY A 230 29.13 16.88 0.74
N ALA A 231 28.06 16.09 0.73
CA ALA A 231 26.79 16.50 0.14
C ALA A 231 26.04 17.52 1.02
N SER A 232 25.12 18.25 0.40
CA SER A 232 24.13 19.08 1.11
C SER A 232 22.79 18.35 1.18
N LEU A 233 22.19 18.33 2.36
CA LEU A 233 20.91 17.68 2.62
C LEU A 233 19.90 18.73 3.08
N ARG A 234 18.77 18.79 2.37
CA ARG A 234 17.60 19.57 2.78
C ARG A 234 16.68 18.71 3.62
N LEU A 235 16.46 19.14 4.85
CA LEU A 235 15.57 18.54 5.83
C LEU A 235 14.22 19.25 5.77
N VAL A 236 13.14 18.47 5.73
CA VAL A 236 11.77 18.97 5.70
C VAL A 236 11.00 18.34 6.84
N SER A 237 10.28 19.16 7.59
CA SER A 237 9.39 18.73 8.67
C SER A 237 7.92 18.78 8.27
N ARG A 238 7.07 18.11 9.05
CA ARG A 238 5.64 17.93 8.77
C ARG A 238 4.85 19.24 8.75
N ASP A 239 5.32 20.27 9.43
CA ASP A 239 4.70 21.60 9.43
C ASP A 239 5.21 22.49 8.28
N GLY A 240 6.08 21.96 7.42
CA GLY A 240 6.64 22.66 6.27
C GLY A 240 7.91 23.45 6.58
N PHE A 241 8.46 23.39 7.79
CA PHE A 241 9.77 23.98 8.05
C PHE A 241 10.87 23.21 7.31
N GLU A 242 11.70 23.95 6.56
CA GLU A 242 12.80 23.42 5.76
C GLU A 242 14.15 23.99 6.20
N ARG A 243 15.21 23.18 6.15
CA ARG A 243 16.59 23.66 6.33
C ARG A 243 17.59 22.81 5.58
N THR A 244 18.63 23.43 5.03
CA THR A 244 19.74 22.73 4.39
C THR A 244 20.97 22.72 5.30
N MET A 245 21.67 21.58 5.36
CA MET A 245 22.94 21.45 6.07
C MET A 245 23.86 20.41 5.41
N SER A 246 25.11 20.34 5.86
CA SER A 246 26.04 19.33 5.34
C SER A 246 25.69 17.93 5.83
N ALA A 247 25.85 16.95 4.94
CA ALA A 247 25.74 15.54 5.30
C ALA A 247 26.79 15.17 6.36
N GLU A 248 27.97 15.78 6.33
CA GLU A 248 29.03 15.59 7.34
C GLU A 248 28.54 15.85 8.78
N ALA A 249 27.78 16.92 9.01
CA ALA A 249 27.22 17.22 10.33
C ALA A 249 26.25 16.11 10.80
N LEU A 250 25.43 15.61 9.88
CA LEU A 250 24.47 14.54 10.14
C LEU A 250 25.13 13.17 10.31
N TYR A 251 26.23 12.92 9.61
CA TYR A 251 27.08 11.74 9.80
C TYR A 251 27.74 11.74 11.18
N ARG A 252 28.21 12.90 11.63
CA ARG A 252 28.93 13.04 12.90
C ARG A 252 28.00 13.00 14.11
N GLY A 253 26.88 13.71 14.05
CA GLY A 253 26.05 13.99 15.23
C GLY A 253 24.55 13.75 15.08
N GLY A 254 24.07 13.33 13.90
CA GLY A 254 22.63 13.17 13.63
C GLY A 254 22.01 11.99 14.38
N LEU A 255 20.97 12.28 15.17
CA LEU A 255 20.18 11.30 15.93
C LEU A 255 18.69 11.43 15.60
N LEU A 256 18.08 10.35 15.14
CA LEU A 256 16.64 10.24 14.92
C LEU A 256 15.97 9.61 16.13
N HIS A 257 15.33 10.43 16.95
CA HIS A 257 14.50 10.00 18.09
C HIS A 257 13.11 9.60 17.59
N TRP A 258 12.73 8.35 17.87
CA TRP A 258 11.47 7.78 17.40
C TRP A 258 10.64 7.10 18.50
N SER A 259 11.21 6.83 19.68
CA SER A 259 10.44 6.25 20.80
C SER A 259 10.96 6.66 22.18
N THR A 260 10.05 6.75 23.14
CA THR A 260 10.34 6.90 24.57
C THR A 260 9.72 5.72 25.31
N ASP A 261 10.50 5.06 26.17
CA ASP A 261 10.05 3.91 26.98
C ASP A 261 9.35 2.80 26.18
N GLY A 262 9.81 2.54 24.95
CA GLY A 262 9.26 1.52 24.05
C GLY A 262 8.02 1.96 23.24
N HIS A 263 7.49 3.15 23.50
CA HIS A 263 6.34 3.71 22.79
C HIS A 263 6.78 4.71 21.70
N PRO A 264 6.15 4.69 20.50
CA PRO A 264 6.42 5.68 19.46
C PRO A 264 6.22 7.12 19.95
N LEU A 265 7.04 8.03 19.45
CA LEU A 265 6.94 9.45 19.80
C LEU A 265 5.59 10.03 19.37
N THR A 266 4.91 10.72 20.28
CA THR A 266 3.67 11.44 19.98
C THR A 266 3.97 12.78 19.32
N THR A 267 2.97 13.41 18.70
CA THR A 267 3.09 14.78 18.17
C THR A 267 3.46 15.80 19.25
N ASP A 268 2.92 15.63 20.45
CA ASP A 268 3.18 16.53 21.59
C ASP A 268 4.64 16.46 22.03
N ASP A 269 5.28 15.29 21.87
CA ASP A 269 6.69 15.06 22.14
C ASP A 269 7.61 15.50 20.97
N GLY A 270 7.04 16.04 19.90
CA GLY A 270 7.74 16.45 18.67
C GLY A 270 7.92 15.32 17.65
N GLY A 271 7.07 14.29 17.73
CA GLY A 271 7.06 13.12 16.88
C GLY A 271 6.38 13.33 15.51
N PRO A 272 6.22 12.24 14.73
CA PRO A 272 6.59 10.87 15.06
C PRO A 272 8.09 10.58 14.89
N LEU A 273 8.85 11.55 14.35
CA LEU A 273 10.31 11.53 14.26
C LEU A 273 10.87 12.89 14.63
N ARG A 274 11.88 12.90 15.50
CA ARG A 274 12.56 14.10 15.94
C ARG A 274 14.06 13.97 15.69
N LEU A 275 14.65 14.97 15.05
CA LEU A 275 16.08 15.00 14.76
C LEU A 275 16.81 15.85 15.78
N TYR A 276 17.90 15.31 16.31
CA TYR A 276 18.90 16.07 17.04
C TYR A 276 20.23 16.02 16.29
N VAL A 277 21.01 17.11 16.33
CA VAL A 277 22.36 17.16 15.75
C VAL A 277 23.34 17.53 16.85
N VAL A 278 24.01 16.52 17.42
CA VAL A 278 24.89 16.71 18.58
C VAL A 278 26.23 17.30 18.14
N GLY A 279 26.66 18.36 18.82
CA GLY A 279 27.92 19.05 18.51
C GLY A 279 27.87 19.95 17.28
N GLY A 280 26.67 20.21 16.73
CA GLY A 280 26.43 21.25 15.74
C GLY A 280 26.44 22.65 16.38
N GLN A 281 26.62 23.68 15.56
CA GLN A 281 26.48 25.09 15.96
C GLN A 281 25.26 25.75 15.29
N ASP A 282 24.17 25.01 15.06
CA ASP A 282 23.14 25.44 14.09
C ASP A 282 21.68 25.24 14.56
N GLN A 283 20.73 25.95 13.96
CA GLN A 283 19.30 25.97 14.34
C GLN A 283 18.54 24.65 14.12
N CYS A 284 19.23 23.58 13.73
CA CYS A 284 18.69 22.23 13.58
C CYS A 284 19.14 21.26 14.68
N ASP A 285 19.69 21.79 15.78
CA ASP A 285 20.00 21.01 16.99
C ASP A 285 18.79 20.18 17.48
N ASN A 286 17.58 20.58 17.08
CA ASN A 286 16.33 19.95 17.48
C ASN A 286 15.17 20.23 16.49
N MET A 287 15.03 19.43 15.44
CA MET A 287 13.90 19.51 14.50
C MET A 287 12.80 18.52 14.88
N LYS A 288 11.59 19.03 15.11
CA LYS A 288 10.39 18.22 15.41
C LYS A 288 9.72 17.76 14.11
N GLY A 289 9.12 16.59 14.15
CA GLY A 289 8.32 16.08 13.03
C GLY A 289 9.10 16.01 11.71
N LEU A 290 10.39 15.64 11.73
CA LEU A 290 11.15 15.42 10.50
C LEU A 290 10.41 14.40 9.62
N SER A 291 10.13 14.76 8.37
CA SER A 291 9.39 13.93 7.42
C SER A 291 10.16 13.62 6.14
N GLU A 292 11.04 14.52 5.68
CA GLU A 292 11.84 14.26 4.48
C GLU A 292 13.30 14.70 4.65
N ILE A 293 14.21 13.98 4.00
CA ILE A 293 15.59 14.36 3.75
C ILE A 293 15.83 14.28 2.25
N VAL A 294 16.25 15.37 1.64
CA VAL A 294 16.43 15.50 0.20
C VAL A 294 17.89 15.82 -0.09
N LEU A 295 18.53 14.99 -0.92
CA LEU A 295 19.85 15.30 -1.47
C LEU A 295 19.73 16.51 -2.40
N VAL A 296 20.49 17.56 -2.10
CA VAL A 296 20.56 18.77 -2.91
C VAL A 296 21.78 18.67 -3.84
N PRO A 297 21.64 19.06 -5.12
CA PRO A 297 22.77 19.16 -6.04
C PRO A 297 23.88 20.10 -5.57
#